data_AF-A0AA88DW23-F1
#
_entry.id   AF-A0AA88DW23-F1
#
_cell.length_a   1.000
_cell.length_b   1.000
_cell.length_c   1.000
_cell.angle_alpha   90.00
_cell.angle_beta   90.00
_cell.angle_gamma   90.00
#
_symmetry.space_group_name_H-M   'P 1'
#
loop_
_entity.id
_entity.type
_entity.pdbx_description
1 polymer ?
#
loop_
_entity_poly.entity_id
_entity_poly.type
_entity_poly.pdbx_seq_one_letter_code
_entity_poly.pdbx_strand_id
1 'polypeptide(L)'
;MSQEIEVLTRTYAEDSKQLGIELESLKCSMDLKLCHLARRVDAVIKVSQGWPISDSPLKLISLKSSDHYTKGIPSTSLSKVKERLNSMAMHLCQNISGFVDAIENILVEQMQLELDSDGTQKTYQ
;
A
#
# COMPACT_ATOMS: atom_id res chain seq x y z
N MET A 1 -17.61 7.86 -50.88
CA MET A 1 -18.57 7.25 -49.94
C MET A 1 -17.99 6.08 -49.17
N SER A 2 -17.49 4.99 -49.76
CA SER A 2 -16.99 3.85 -48.96
C SER A 2 -15.74 4.14 -48.11
N GLN A 3 -14.82 4.98 -48.59
CA GLN A 3 -13.58 5.30 -47.87
C GLN A 3 -13.82 6.10 -46.58
N GLU A 4 -14.76 7.05 -46.59
CA GLU A 4 -15.11 7.85 -45.41
C GLU A 4 -15.74 6.98 -44.31
N ILE A 5 -16.55 5.99 -44.69
CA ILE A 5 -17.16 5.03 -43.77
C ILE A 5 -16.09 4.13 -43.13
N GLU A 6 -15.11 3.68 -43.92
CA GLU A 6 -14.00 2.85 -43.44
C GLU A 6 -13.12 3.61 -42.44
N VAL A 7 -12.80 4.87 -42.74
CA VAL A 7 -12.02 5.75 -41.85
C VAL A 7 -12.77 5.97 -40.53
N LEU A 8 -14.05 6.33 -40.58
CA LEU A 8 -14.86 6.53 -39.37
C LEU A 8 -14.95 5.27 -38.51
N THR A 9 -15.12 4.11 -39.14
CA THR A 9 -15.20 2.82 -38.43
C THR A 9 -13.88 2.50 -37.72
N ARG A 10 -12.75 2.77 -38.38
CA ARG A 10 -11.41 2.59 -37.81
C ARG A 10 -11.17 3.54 -36.63
N THR A 11 -11.47 4.83 -36.81
CA THR A 11 -11.32 5.85 -35.76
C THR A 11 -12.16 5.49 -34.53
N TYR A 12 -13.43 5.11 -34.71
CA TYR A 12 -14.27 4.68 -33.60
C TYR A 12 -13.71 3.44 -32.87
N ALA A 13 -13.19 2.47 -33.61
CA ALA A 13 -12.58 1.28 -33.02
C ALA A 13 -11.28 1.60 -32.27
N GLU A 14 -10.50 2.59 -32.72
CA GLU A 14 -9.28 3.07 -32.07
C GLU A 14 -9.62 3.87 -30.79
N ASP A 15 -10.57 4.81 -30.88
CA ASP A 15 -11.05 5.61 -29.75
C ASP A 15 -11.67 4.73 -28.66
N SER A 16 -12.46 3.72 -29.04
CA SER A 16 -13.04 2.76 -28.09
C SER A 16 -11.96 1.96 -27.36
N LYS A 17 -10.88 1.56 -28.04
CA LYS A 17 -9.75 0.87 -27.42
C LYS A 17 -8.99 1.80 -26.48
N GLN A 18 -8.74 3.04 -26.90
CA GLN A 18 -8.06 4.05 -26.10
C GLN A 18 -8.82 4.35 -24.80
N LEU A 19 -10.15 4.54 -24.89
CA LEU A 19 -11.00 4.73 -23.71
C LEU A 19 -11.00 3.51 -22.78
N GLY A 20 -10.94 2.29 -23.33
CA GLY A 20 -10.79 1.07 -22.52
C GLY A 20 -9.48 1.04 -21.72
N ILE A 21 -8.38 1.49 -22.33
CA ILE A 21 -7.07 1.59 -21.67
C ILE A 21 -7.09 2.68 -20.58
N GLU A 22 -7.67 3.85 -20.88
CA GLU A 22 -7.78 4.96 -19.93
C GLU A 22 -8.63 4.59 -18.72
N LEU A 23 -9.73 3.87 -18.93
CA LEU A 23 -10.59 3.37 -17.85
C LEU A 23 -9.86 2.38 -16.95
N GLU A 24 -9.10 1.44 -17.52
CA GLU A 24 -8.33 0.46 -16.75
C GLU A 24 -7.17 1.13 -15.98
N SER A 25 -6.53 2.13 -16.59
CA SER A 25 -5.51 2.96 -15.93
C SER A 25 -6.08 3.73 -14.73
N LEU A 26 -7.27 4.34 -14.89
CA LEU A 26 -7.93 5.08 -13.82
C LEU A 26 -8.36 4.15 -12.68
N LYS A 27 -8.87 2.96 -12.99
CA LYS A 27 -9.19 1.91 -12.01
C LYS A 27 -7.97 1.52 -11.17
N CYS A 28 -6.83 1.27 -11.81
CA CYS A 28 -5.57 0.97 -11.13
C CYS A 28 -5.09 2.10 -10.19
N SER A 29 -5.50 3.35 -10.43
CA SER A 29 -5.18 4.49 -9.57
C SER A 29 -6.09 4.57 -8.33
N MET A 30 -7.36 4.19 -8.46
CA MET A 30 -8.33 4.14 -7.37
C MET A 30 -8.09 2.99 -6.38
N ASP A 31 -7.27 2.02 -6.76
CA ASP A 31 -6.86 0.90 -5.93
C ASP A 31 -5.92 1.30 -4.77
N LEU A 32 -5.51 2.56 -4.69
CA LEU A 32 -4.68 3.06 -3.58
C LEU A 32 -5.56 3.62 -2.46
N LYS A 33 -5.46 3.06 -1.25
CA LYS A 33 -6.12 3.55 -0.04
C LYS A 33 -5.12 4.19 0.91
N LEU A 34 -5.41 5.41 1.34
CA LEU A 34 -4.74 6.07 2.45
C LEU A 34 -5.47 5.68 3.75
N CYS A 35 -4.74 5.21 4.74
CA CYS A 35 -5.26 4.88 6.06
C CYS A 35 -4.49 5.68 7.11
N HIS A 36 -5.23 6.43 7.92
CA HIS A 36 -4.70 7.11 9.09
C HIS A 36 -4.72 6.15 10.28
N LEU A 37 -3.55 5.74 10.75
CA LEU A 37 -3.39 4.85 11.89
C LEU A 37 -3.37 5.67 13.18
N ALA A 38 -3.86 5.07 14.28
CA ALA A 38 -4.05 5.73 15.57
C ALA A 38 -2.75 6.32 16.16
N ARG A 39 -1.59 5.87 15.66
CA ARG A 39 -0.25 6.28 16.11
C ARG A 39 0.39 7.41 15.29
N ARG A 40 -0.42 8.26 14.64
CA ARG A 40 0.06 9.39 13.81
C ARG A 40 0.90 8.93 12.62
N VAL A 41 0.43 7.87 11.97
CA VAL A 41 1.10 7.26 10.83
C VAL A 41 0.09 7.09 9.72
N ASP A 42 0.48 7.46 8.51
CA ASP A 42 -0.27 7.26 7.29
C ASP A 42 0.27 6.03 6.56
N ALA A 43 -0.59 5.05 6.34
CA ALA A 43 -0.31 3.89 5.49
C ALA A 43 -0.95 4.07 4.13
N VAL A 44 -0.19 3.83 3.07
CA VAL A 44 -0.68 3.78 1.70
C VAL A 44 -0.72 2.32 1.28
N ILE A 45 -1.92 1.80 1.06
CA ILE A 45 -2.18 0.40 0.77
C ILE A 45 -2.68 0.29 -0.67
N LYS A 46 -2.06 -0.57 -1.46
CA LYS A 46 -2.57 -0.98 -2.76
C LYS A 46 -3.50 -2.17 -2.59
N VAL A 47 -4.73 -1.98 -3.02
CA VAL A 47 -5.74 -3.01 -3.25
C VAL A 47 -5.41 -3.67 -4.59
N SER A 48 -5.31 -4.99 -4.63
CA SER A 48 -5.04 -5.69 -5.89
C SER A 48 -6.34 -5.79 -6.71
N GLN A 49 -6.22 -5.75 -8.03
CA GLN A 49 -7.38 -5.84 -8.91
C GLN A 49 -8.16 -7.15 -8.65
N GLY A 50 -9.48 -7.04 -8.48
CA GLY A 50 -10.34 -8.17 -8.18
C GLY A 50 -10.43 -8.53 -6.69
N TRP A 51 -9.77 -7.79 -5.80
CA TRP A 51 -9.99 -7.91 -4.36
C TRP A 51 -11.42 -7.48 -3.97
N PRO A 52 -12.09 -8.14 -3.01
CA PRO A 52 -11.64 -9.25 -2.16
C PRO A 52 -11.86 -10.65 -2.76
N ILE A 53 -12.35 -10.75 -4.00
CA ILE A 53 -12.75 -12.02 -4.64
C ILE A 53 -11.53 -12.80 -5.18
N SER A 54 -10.48 -12.08 -5.56
CA SER A 54 -9.18 -12.61 -5.95
C SER A 54 -8.30 -12.83 -4.72
N ASP A 55 -7.61 -13.97 -4.64
CA ASP A 55 -6.58 -14.28 -3.62
C ASP A 55 -5.33 -13.38 -3.71
N SER A 56 -5.39 -12.32 -4.51
CA SER A 56 -4.33 -11.33 -4.62
C SER A 56 -4.22 -10.51 -3.33
N PRO A 57 -3.08 -10.55 -2.62
CA PRO A 57 -2.95 -9.90 -1.33
C PRO A 57 -2.97 -8.38 -1.42
N LEU A 58 -3.39 -7.71 -0.34
CA LEU A 58 -3.19 -6.28 -0.14
C LEU A 58 -1.68 -6.00 0.01
N LYS A 59 -1.20 -4.89 -0.55
CA LYS A 59 0.23 -4.53 -0.49
C LYS A 59 0.42 -3.19 0.19
N LEU A 60 1.27 -3.16 1.21
CA LEU A 60 1.70 -1.89 1.81
C LEU A 60 2.72 -1.22 0.88
N ILE A 61 2.35 -0.07 0.32
CA ILE A 61 3.19 0.71 -0.59
C ILE A 61 4.16 1.56 0.20
N SER A 62 3.63 2.37 1.11
CA SER A 62 4.42 3.24 1.97
C SER A 62 3.78 3.42 3.33
N LEU A 63 4.60 3.74 4.31
CA LEU A 63 4.21 4.12 5.65
C LEU A 63 4.93 5.44 5.97
N LYS A 64 4.23 6.45 6.46
CA LYS A 64 4.78 7.79 6.73
C LYS A 64 4.29 8.31 8.07
N SER A 65 5.11 9.08 8.78
CA SER A 65 4.62 9.89 9.90
C SER A 65 3.62 10.93 9.39
N SER A 66 2.47 11.06 10.03
CA SER A 66 1.48 12.10 9.69
C SER A 66 1.88 13.47 10.24
N ASP A 67 2.80 13.52 11.21
CA ASP A 67 3.25 14.77 11.84
C ASP A 67 4.44 15.40 11.12
N HIS A 68 4.36 16.70 10.85
CA HIS A 68 5.39 17.47 10.16
C HIS A 68 6.53 17.99 11.06
N TYR A 69 6.51 17.75 12.38
CA TYR A 69 7.36 18.50 13.32
C TYR A 69 7.99 17.75 14.51
N THR A 70 7.86 16.43 14.67
CA THR A 70 8.49 15.75 15.83
C THR A 70 9.12 14.42 15.45
N LYS A 71 10.17 14.04 16.20
CA LYS A 71 10.96 12.80 16.16
C LYS A 71 10.18 11.64 15.54
N GLY A 72 10.25 11.55 14.22
CA GLY A 72 9.44 10.64 13.43
C GLY A 72 9.83 9.18 13.68
N ILE A 73 8.97 8.27 13.27
CA ILE A 73 9.29 6.84 13.24
C ILE A 73 10.54 6.66 12.37
N PRO A 74 11.60 6.02 12.89
CA PRO A 74 12.80 5.77 12.10
C PRO A 74 12.47 5.03 10.81
N SER A 75 13.09 5.44 9.70
CA SER A 75 12.88 4.81 8.39
C SER A 75 13.23 3.31 8.39
N THR A 76 14.13 2.91 9.29
CA THR A 76 14.49 1.52 9.57
C THR A 76 13.31 0.71 10.09
N SER A 77 12.49 1.26 10.98
CA SER A 77 11.33 0.58 11.55
C SER A 77 10.25 0.38 10.49
N LEU A 78 10.02 1.39 9.62
CA LEU A 78 9.05 1.31 8.53
C LEU A 78 9.40 0.21 7.52
N SER A 79 10.68 0.04 7.23
CA SER A 79 11.18 -0.99 6.31
C SER A 79 10.99 -2.40 6.89
N LYS A 80 11.25 -2.59 8.19
CA LYS A 80 11.02 -3.85 8.91
C LYS A 80 9.53 -4.20 9.03
N VAL A 81 8.66 -3.20 9.23
CA VAL A 81 7.21 -3.40 9.24
C VAL A 81 6.74 -3.99 7.91
N LYS A 82 7.22 -3.42 6.79
CA LYS A 82 6.89 -3.91 5.44
C LYS A 82 7.36 -5.35 5.21
N GLU A 83 8.57 -5.68 5.64
CA GLU A 83 9.12 -7.04 5.53
C GLU A 83 8.32 -8.06 6.36
N ARG A 84 8.04 -7.75 7.62
CA ARG A 84 7.24 -8.62 8.50
C ARG A 84 5.81 -8.82 8.00
N LEU A 85 5.20 -7.76 7.48
CA LEU A 85 3.86 -7.82 6.90
C LEU A 85 3.84 -8.73 5.67
N ASN A 86 4.86 -8.64 4.79
CA ASN A 86 4.98 -9.51 3.62
C ASN A 86 5.13 -10.99 4.00
N SER A 87 5.82 -11.29 5.10
CA SER A 87 5.96 -12.67 5.62
C SER A 87 4.68 -13.23 6.24
N MET A 88 3.74 -12.37 6.63
CA MET A 88 2.43 -12.75 7.20
C MET A 88 1.28 -12.78 6.18
N ALA A 89 1.53 -12.40 4.92
CA ALA A 89 0.55 -11.86 3.97
C ALA A 89 -0.48 -12.84 3.35
N MET A 90 -0.71 -14.03 3.89
CA MET A 90 -1.69 -14.97 3.31
C MET A 90 -3.14 -14.74 3.77
N HIS A 91 -3.40 -14.38 5.04
CA HIS A 91 -4.77 -14.33 5.59
C HIS A 91 -5.26 -12.92 5.95
N LEU A 92 -4.34 -12.01 6.31
CA LEU A 92 -4.66 -10.63 6.67
C LEU A 92 -5.13 -9.78 5.49
N CYS A 93 -4.79 -10.21 4.29
CA CYS A 93 -5.14 -9.52 3.06
C CYS A 93 -6.60 -9.64 2.69
N GLN A 94 -7.43 -10.44 3.38
CA GLN A 94 -8.86 -10.59 3.04
C GLN A 94 -9.75 -9.51 3.68
N ASN A 95 -9.22 -8.72 4.62
CA ASN A 95 -9.95 -7.62 5.27
C ASN A 95 -9.02 -6.42 5.47
N ILE A 96 -9.43 -5.24 4.98
CA ILE A 96 -8.68 -3.99 5.15
C ILE A 96 -8.49 -3.64 6.62
N SER A 97 -9.51 -3.84 7.47
CA SER A 97 -9.38 -3.59 8.91
C SER A 97 -8.29 -4.47 9.51
N GLY A 98 -8.35 -5.78 9.29
CA GLY A 98 -7.35 -6.71 9.80
C GLY A 98 -5.95 -6.41 9.28
N PHE A 99 -5.82 -5.97 8.02
CA PHE A 99 -4.54 -5.53 7.46
C PHE A 99 -4.00 -4.26 8.14
N VAL A 100 -4.87 -3.27 8.41
CA VAL A 100 -4.50 -2.05 9.15
C VAL A 100 -4.14 -2.37 10.60
N ASP A 101 -4.92 -3.21 11.27
CA ASP A 101 -4.67 -3.67 12.65
C ASP A 101 -3.32 -4.42 12.74
N ALA A 102 -2.98 -5.23 11.74
CA ALA A 102 -1.68 -5.90 11.68
C ALA A 102 -0.52 -4.92 11.47
N ILE A 103 -0.69 -3.88 10.66
CA ILE A 103 0.33 -2.83 10.51
C ILE A 103 0.54 -2.13 11.86
N GLU A 104 -0.53 -1.80 12.59
CA GLU A 104 -0.43 -1.19 13.91
C GLU A 104 0.28 -2.10 14.91
N ASN A 105 -0.08 -3.38 14.98
CA ASN A 105 0.54 -4.34 15.89
C ASN A 105 2.04 -4.52 15.61
N ILE A 106 2.42 -4.74 14.34
CA ILE A 106 3.84 -4.90 13.96
C ILE A 106 4.61 -3.61 14.27
N LEU A 107 3.99 -2.44 14.06
CA LEU A 107 4.62 -1.16 14.37
C LEU A 107 4.88 -0.98 15.87
N VAL A 108 3.91 -1.37 16.72
CA VAL A 108 4.06 -1.35 18.18
C VAL A 108 5.20 -2.26 18.62
N GLU A 109 5.26 -3.49 18.10
CA GLU A 109 6.34 -4.44 18.40
C GLU A 109 7.72 -3.90 17.99
N GLN A 110 7.83 -3.30 16.80
CA GLN A 110 9.10 -2.74 16.32
C GLN A 110 9.59 -1.59 17.20
N MET A 111 8.68 -0.73 17.67
CA MET A 111 9.05 0.36 18.56
C MET A 111 9.46 -0.11 19.96
N GLN A 112 8.86 -1.20 20.47
CA GLN A 112 9.29 -1.81 21.74
C GLN A 112 10.69 -2.42 21.62
N LEU A 113 10.97 -3.13 20.53
CA LEU A 113 12.29 -3.73 20.27
C LEU A 113 13.41 -2.69 20.11
N GLU A 114 13.12 -1.52 19.55
CA GLU A 114 14.09 -0.43 19.45
C GLU A 114 14.39 0.24 20.80
N LEU A 115 13.44 0.26 21.73
CA LEU A 115 13.66 0.75 23.10
C LEU A 115 14.52 -0.21 23.94
N ASP A 116 14.40 -1.52 23.72
CA ASP A 116 15.19 -2.54 24.44
C ASP A 116 16.62 -2.68 23.89
N SER A 117 16.84 -2.31 22.62
CA SER A 117 18.16 -2.37 21.97
C SER A 117 19.14 -1.29 22.47
N ASP A 118 18.66 -0.16 22.97
CA ASP A 118 19.49 0.96 23.46
C ASP A 118 20.05 0.72 24.88
N GLY A 119 19.59 -0.35 25.56
CA GLY A 119 20.03 -0.72 26.91
C GLY A 119 21.37 -1.46 27.00
N THR A 120 22.01 -1.81 25.88
CA THR A 120 23.15 -2.76 25.88
C THR A 120 24.51 -2.12 25.58
N GLN A 121 24.70 -0.84 25.95
CA GLN A 121 26.04 -0.25 26.04
C GLN A 121 26.28 0.35 27.42
N LYS A 122 26.32 -0.51 28.46
CA LYS A 122 27.08 -0.19 29.66
C LYS A 122 27.93 -1.37 30.09
N THR A 123 29.21 -1.04 30.24
CA THR A 123 30.22 -1.69 31.10
C THR A 123 31.09 -2.73 30.41
N TYR A 124 32.28 -2.30 29.98
CA TYR A 124 33.51 -2.94 30.45
C TYR A 124 34.48 -1.84 30.92
N GLN A 125 35.01 -2.08 32.12
CA GLN A 125 35.98 -1.28 32.87
C GLN A 125 37.31 -1.14 32.12
#